data_AF-R4V4M1-F1
#
_entry.id   AF-R4V4M1-F1
#
_cell.length_a   1.000
_cell.length_b   1.000
_cell.length_c   1.000
_cell.angle_alpha   90.00
_cell.angle_beta   90.00
_cell.angle_gamma   90.00
#
_symmetry.space_group_name_H-M   'P 1'
#
loop_
_entity.id
_entity.type
_entity.pdbx_description
1 polymer ?
#
loop_
_entity_poly.entity_id
_entity_poly.type
_entity_poly.pdbx_seq_one_letter_code
_entity_poly.pdbx_strand_id
1 'polypeptide(L)'
;MTGINDTHLIRHAVVGDTTFVLLGTAHVSPESVADVRREIDAGTYDALAIELCDTRYNAMTDPKALEKLDLFEILRQGKAGMVMASLALGAYQQRLAQQFDIRPGAELEAAATGAKRLGLPLWLIDREIGTTLKRVYRNVPWWQRYSIFTGLISSLLSRTEVSSEDIERLKQGDMLESTFSEFAAGSASLYTPLIDERDQFMAARLLEAQQTAENGPPKRVLAVVGAGHLEGLERSLSEGLAEPAATRAELERIPKPARWPKLLPWIVVAIILVGFGIGFSRGTDLGLQLVLDWVLINGALCAFGVALARAHPVTVIGSFFAAPLTSLNPTVGAGMVAGGIELAMRRPRVADFRELREAVADWRGWWRNRVARTLLVFLFASIGSAAGTYLAGFRIFGQLV
;
A
#
# COMPACT_ATOMS: atom_id res chain seq x y z
N MET A 1 -7.64 41.21 -19.72
CA MET A 1 -6.24 41.42 -19.27
C MET A 1 -6.19 41.19 -17.77
N THR A 2 -5.81 39.99 -17.37
CA THR A 2 -5.25 39.65 -16.04
C THR A 2 -4.50 38.34 -16.27
N GLY A 3 -3.29 38.46 -16.83
CA GLY A 3 -2.33 37.36 -16.80
C GLY A 3 -1.91 37.22 -15.35
N ILE A 4 -2.38 36.15 -14.71
CA ILE A 4 -1.77 35.69 -13.47
C ILE A 4 -0.43 35.10 -13.91
N ASN A 5 0.65 35.79 -13.58
CA ASN A 5 1.98 35.21 -13.63
C ASN A 5 2.05 34.12 -12.56
N ASP A 6 1.68 32.88 -12.91
CA ASP A 6 1.82 31.68 -12.07
C ASP A 6 3.29 31.21 -12.03
N THR A 7 4.22 32.13 -11.77
CA THR A 7 5.65 31.85 -11.58
C THR A 7 5.95 30.97 -10.36
N HIS A 8 4.96 30.69 -9.50
CA HIS A 8 5.14 29.85 -8.31
C HIS A 8 5.14 28.34 -8.63
N LEU A 9 4.55 27.91 -9.75
CA LEU A 9 4.43 26.50 -10.11
C LEU A 9 5.52 26.03 -11.08
N ILE A 10 6.36 26.92 -11.59
CA ILE A 10 7.47 26.56 -12.48
C ILE A 10 8.79 26.96 -11.84
N ARG A 11 9.71 25.99 -11.72
CA ARG A 11 11.08 26.22 -11.24
C ARG A 11 12.10 25.77 -12.27
N HIS A 12 13.30 26.34 -12.20
CA HIS A 12 14.38 26.03 -13.12
C HIS A 12 15.62 25.58 -12.35
N ALA A 13 16.09 24.36 -12.62
CA ALA A 13 17.35 23.85 -12.11
C ALA A 13 18.32 23.60 -13.28
N VAL A 14 19.54 24.10 -13.18
CA VAL A 14 20.56 23.95 -14.23
C VAL A 14 21.64 23.01 -13.73
N VAL A 15 21.88 21.93 -14.47
CA VAL A 15 22.94 20.94 -14.16
C VAL A 15 23.76 20.68 -15.42
N GLY A 16 25.00 21.17 -15.43
CA GLY A 16 25.83 21.20 -16.64
C GLY A 16 25.16 22.04 -17.73
N ASP A 17 24.99 21.45 -18.92
CA ASP A 17 24.33 22.11 -20.08
C ASP A 17 22.81 21.86 -20.15
N THR A 18 22.24 21.17 -19.15
CA THR A 18 20.82 20.81 -19.11
C THR A 18 20.05 21.73 -18.16
N THR A 19 18.99 22.35 -18.66
CA THR A 19 17.97 23.03 -17.85
C THR A 19 16.77 22.11 -17.62
N PHE A 20 16.55 21.76 -16.36
CA PHE A 20 15.33 21.11 -15.91
C PHE A 20 14.29 22.19 -15.60
N VAL A 21 13.16 22.15 -16.31
CA VAL A 21 11.97 22.95 -16.05
C VAL A 21 11.04 22.09 -15.21
N LEU A 22 10.88 22.43 -13.94
CA LEU A 22 10.04 21.68 -12.99
C LEU A 22 8.66 22.33 -12.95
N LEU A 23 7.63 21.62 -13.42
CA LEU A 23 6.24 22.06 -13.39
C LEU A 23 5.50 21.34 -12.27
N GLY A 24 5.09 22.09 -11.26
CA GLY A 24 4.29 21.63 -10.13
C GLY A 24 2.83 21.48 -10.50
N THR A 25 2.21 20.42 -10.01
CA THR A 25 0.81 20.09 -10.29
C THR A 25 0.07 19.69 -9.01
N ALA A 26 -1.20 20.07 -8.94
CA ALA A 26 -2.14 19.55 -7.96
C ALA A 26 -2.90 18.37 -8.60
N HIS A 27 -2.71 17.16 -8.05
CA HIS A 27 -3.08 15.85 -8.63
C HIS A 27 -4.59 15.56 -8.79
N VAL A 28 -5.44 16.58 -8.58
CA VAL A 28 -6.91 16.53 -8.65
C VAL A 28 -7.51 17.82 -9.22
N SER A 29 -6.71 18.71 -9.82
CA SER A 29 -7.18 19.98 -10.38
C SER A 29 -7.25 19.92 -11.91
N PRO A 30 -8.41 20.21 -12.53
CA PRO A 30 -8.53 20.41 -13.98
C PRO A 30 -7.60 21.51 -14.52
N GLU A 31 -7.33 22.53 -13.72
CA GLU A 31 -6.41 23.62 -14.04
C GLU A 31 -4.99 23.09 -14.23
N SER A 32 -4.50 22.20 -13.36
CA SER A 32 -3.19 21.53 -13.51
C SER A 32 -3.06 20.82 -14.87
N VAL A 33 -4.13 20.19 -15.36
CA VAL A 33 -4.12 19.50 -16.66
C VAL A 33 -3.99 20.51 -17.81
N ALA A 34 -4.66 21.65 -17.72
CA ALA A 34 -4.58 22.70 -18.72
C ALA A 34 -3.19 23.34 -18.74
N ASP A 35 -2.58 23.53 -17.56
CA ASP A 35 -1.23 24.09 -17.41
C ASP A 35 -0.17 23.17 -18.01
N VAL A 36 -0.24 21.87 -17.73
CA VAL A 36 0.65 20.86 -18.33
C VAL A 36 0.54 20.89 -19.86
N ARG A 37 -0.67 20.92 -20.42
CA ARG A 37 -0.85 20.97 -21.88
C ARG A 37 -0.27 22.25 -22.48
N ARG A 38 -0.55 23.39 -21.84
CA ARG A 38 -0.05 24.70 -22.29
C ARG A 38 1.47 24.75 -22.29
N GLU A 39 2.12 24.28 -21.23
CA GLU A 39 3.58 24.29 -21.13
C GLU A 39 4.22 23.38 -22.17
N ILE A 40 3.67 22.18 -22.37
CA ILE A 40 4.13 21.24 -23.41
C ILE A 40 4.00 21.83 -24.81
N ASP A 41 2.89 22.51 -25.11
CA ASP A 41 2.63 23.06 -26.45
C ASP A 41 3.37 24.39 -26.71
N ALA A 42 3.64 25.19 -25.67
CA ALA A 42 4.35 26.46 -25.78
C ALA A 42 5.88 26.30 -25.72
N GLY A 43 6.37 25.27 -25.03
CA GLY A 43 7.79 25.04 -24.79
C GLY A 43 8.49 24.21 -25.87
N THR A 44 9.81 24.28 -25.87
CA THR A 44 10.69 23.39 -26.63
C THR A 44 11.51 22.57 -25.65
N TYR A 45 11.26 21.25 -25.65
CA TYR A 45 11.92 20.30 -24.77
C TYR A 45 12.49 19.14 -25.58
N ASP A 46 13.60 18.60 -25.11
CA ASP A 46 14.26 17.44 -25.69
C ASP A 46 13.78 16.12 -25.05
N ALA A 47 13.25 16.20 -23.82
CA ALA A 47 12.66 15.08 -23.10
C ALA A 47 11.61 15.58 -22.08
N LEU A 48 10.66 14.70 -21.74
CA LEU A 48 9.68 14.92 -20.68
C LEU A 48 9.92 13.90 -19.56
N ALA A 49 9.71 14.31 -18.31
CA ALA A 49 9.76 13.46 -17.14
C ALA A 49 8.46 13.60 -16.33
N ILE A 50 7.99 12.51 -15.73
CA ILE A 50 6.74 12.48 -14.93
C ILE A 50 6.94 11.75 -13.61
N GLU A 51 6.27 12.22 -12.55
CA GLU A 51 6.22 11.60 -11.22
C GLU A 51 5.40 10.29 -11.21
N LEU A 52 5.78 9.32 -12.06
CA LEU A 52 5.24 7.96 -12.06
C LEU A 52 6.38 6.96 -12.07
N CYS A 53 6.14 5.82 -11.41
CA CYS A 53 6.92 4.60 -11.57
C CYS A 53 6.34 3.73 -12.70
N ASP A 54 7.11 2.78 -13.20
CA ASP A 54 6.71 1.85 -14.27
C ASP A 54 5.36 1.17 -13.99
N THR A 55 5.17 0.69 -12.75
CA THR A 55 3.93 -0.01 -12.39
C THR A 55 2.70 0.90 -12.50
N ARG A 56 2.80 2.16 -12.06
CA ARG A 56 1.69 3.13 -12.13
C ARG A 56 1.45 3.60 -13.56
N TYR A 57 2.53 3.83 -14.32
CA TYR A 57 2.43 4.18 -15.74
C TYR A 57 1.75 3.08 -16.56
N ASN A 58 2.13 1.82 -16.34
CA ASN A 58 1.51 0.67 -16.99
C ASN A 58 0.04 0.48 -16.58
N ALA A 59 -0.30 0.69 -15.31
CA ALA A 59 -1.69 0.61 -14.85
C ALA A 59 -2.58 1.70 -15.46
N MET A 60 -2.02 2.89 -15.71
CA MET A 60 -2.70 4.01 -16.38
C MET A 60 -2.89 3.75 -17.88
N THR A 61 -1.87 3.20 -18.55
CA THR A 61 -1.86 3.01 -20.01
C THR A 61 -2.46 1.67 -20.48
N ASP A 62 -2.36 0.60 -19.68
CA ASP A 62 -3.02 -0.69 -19.88
C ASP A 62 -3.74 -1.16 -18.59
N PRO A 63 -4.97 -0.68 -18.36
CA PRO A 63 -5.79 -1.07 -17.20
C PRO A 63 -6.09 -2.58 -17.13
N LYS A 64 -5.89 -3.32 -18.24
CA LYS A 64 -6.13 -4.77 -18.32
C LYS A 64 -4.88 -5.59 -17.96
N ALA A 65 -3.74 -4.96 -17.70
CA ALA A 65 -2.52 -5.66 -17.29
C ALA A 65 -2.70 -6.40 -15.94
N LEU A 66 -3.49 -5.84 -15.02
CA LEU A 66 -3.82 -6.49 -13.73
C LEU A 66 -4.68 -7.75 -13.91
N GLU A 67 -5.49 -7.83 -14.97
CA GLU A 67 -6.30 -9.03 -15.29
C GLU A 67 -5.43 -10.25 -15.65
N LYS A 68 -4.15 -10.01 -15.95
CA LYS A 68 -3.16 -11.04 -16.32
C LYS A 68 -2.32 -11.54 -15.14
N LEU A 69 -2.47 -10.94 -13.94
CA LEU A 69 -1.77 -11.42 -12.74
C LEU A 69 -2.39 -12.73 -12.29
N ASP A 70 -1.59 -13.80 -12.29
CA ASP A 70 -2.04 -15.12 -11.87
C ASP A 70 -2.19 -15.16 -10.34
N LEU A 71 -3.41 -14.87 -9.88
CA LEU A 71 -3.79 -14.85 -8.47
C LEU A 71 -3.53 -16.20 -7.78
N PHE A 72 -3.43 -17.30 -8.53
CA PHE A 72 -3.11 -18.63 -8.03
C PHE A 72 -1.66 -18.74 -7.56
N GLU A 73 -0.71 -18.13 -8.28
CA GLU A 73 0.70 -18.14 -7.91
C GLU A 73 0.94 -17.32 -6.63
N ILE A 74 0.21 -16.21 -6.48
CA ILE A 74 0.34 -15.31 -5.33
C ILE A 74 -0.20 -15.95 -4.03
N LEU A 75 -1.31 -16.70 -4.12
CA LEU A 75 -1.85 -17.48 -3.00
C LEU A 75 -0.84 -18.54 -2.53
N ARG A 76 -0.18 -19.23 -3.46
CA ARG A 76 0.85 -20.24 -3.16
C ARG A 76 2.10 -19.62 -2.49
N GLN A 77 2.40 -18.36 -2.77
CA GLN A 77 3.52 -17.62 -2.17
C GLN A 77 3.19 -17.00 -0.80
N GLY A 78 2.01 -17.23 -0.22
CA GLY A 78 1.62 -16.66 1.07
C GLY A 78 1.38 -15.14 1.05
N LYS A 79 1.24 -14.54 -0.13
CA LYS A 79 1.06 -13.09 -0.33
C LYS A 79 -0.41 -12.66 -0.38
N ALA A 80 -1.33 -13.55 -0.01
CA ALA A 80 -2.78 -13.33 -0.06
C ALA A 80 -3.22 -12.05 0.67
N GLY A 81 -2.64 -11.76 1.85
CA GLY A 81 -2.95 -10.55 2.62
C GLY A 81 -2.53 -9.25 1.92
N MET A 82 -1.42 -9.26 1.17
CA MET A 82 -0.97 -8.09 0.40
C MET A 82 -1.91 -7.81 -0.77
N VAL A 83 -2.34 -8.85 -1.49
CA VAL A 83 -3.31 -8.71 -2.58
C VAL A 83 -4.67 -8.25 -2.07
N MET A 84 -5.09 -8.74 -0.90
CA MET A 84 -6.30 -8.25 -0.24
C MET A 84 -6.23 -6.75 0.06
N ALA A 85 -5.10 -6.28 0.59
CA ALA A 85 -4.88 -4.86 0.84
C ALA A 85 -4.87 -4.04 -0.46
N SER A 86 -4.21 -4.53 -1.52
CA SER A 86 -4.16 -3.82 -2.81
C SER A 86 -5.51 -3.77 -3.51
N LEU A 87 -6.29 -4.86 -3.45
CA LEU A 87 -7.65 -4.90 -4.02
C LEU A 87 -8.61 -4.00 -3.23
N ALA A 88 -8.52 -4.00 -1.90
CA ALA A 88 -9.32 -3.11 -1.06
C ALA A 88 -8.97 -1.63 -1.30
N LEU A 89 -7.68 -1.30 -1.41
CA LEU A 89 -7.23 0.05 -1.70
C LEU A 89 -7.65 0.50 -3.11
N GLY A 90 -7.48 -0.36 -4.12
CA GLY A 90 -7.93 -0.09 -5.48
C GLY A 90 -9.45 0.13 -5.58
N ALA A 91 -10.24 -0.67 -4.85
CA ALA A 91 -11.69 -0.49 -4.74
C ALA A 91 -12.06 0.84 -4.07
N TYR A 92 -11.34 1.24 -3.02
CA TYR A 92 -11.52 2.53 -2.37
C TYR A 92 -11.18 3.70 -3.31
N GLN A 93 -10.04 3.61 -4.01
CA GLN A 93 -9.62 4.60 -5.02
C GLN A 93 -10.64 4.73 -6.15
N GLN A 94 -11.18 3.61 -6.65
CA GLN A 94 -12.18 3.62 -7.71
C GLN A 94 -13.50 4.27 -7.26
N ARG A 95 -13.92 4.05 -6.00
CA ARG A 95 -15.10 4.72 -5.43
C ARG A 95 -14.91 6.23 -5.28
N LEU A 96 -13.73 6.67 -4.83
CA LEU A 96 -13.41 8.10 -4.73
C LEU A 96 -13.42 8.76 -6.13
N ALA A 97 -12.79 8.13 -7.12
CA ALA A 97 -12.78 8.65 -8.49
C ALA A 97 -14.19 8.82 -9.09
N GLN A 98 -15.14 7.93 -8.75
CA GLN A 98 -16.53 8.04 -9.18
C GLN A 98 -17.32 9.13 -8.45
N GLN A 99 -16.97 9.46 -7.20
CA GLN A 99 -17.67 10.47 -6.41
C GLN A 99 -17.24 11.90 -6.72
N PHE A 100 -16.00 12.10 -7.17
CA PHE A 100 -15.44 13.44 -7.38
C PHE A 100 -15.37 13.87 -8.86
N ASP A 101 -15.81 13.03 -9.83
CA ASP A 101 -15.71 13.26 -11.29
C ASP A 101 -14.31 13.72 -11.77
N ILE A 102 -13.29 13.41 -10.98
CA ILE A 102 -11.89 13.74 -11.21
C ILE A 102 -11.16 12.41 -11.32
N ARG A 103 -10.43 12.21 -12.42
CA ARG A 103 -9.49 11.08 -12.56
C ARG A 103 -8.17 11.49 -11.90
N PRO A 104 -7.79 10.89 -10.75
CA PRO A 104 -6.50 11.18 -10.14
C PRO A 104 -5.37 10.81 -11.12
N GLY A 105 -4.40 11.71 -11.33
CA GLY A 105 -3.30 11.48 -12.27
C GLY A 105 -3.54 11.97 -13.70
N ALA A 106 -4.62 12.71 -13.97
CA ALA A 106 -4.94 13.22 -15.31
C ALA A 106 -3.88 14.19 -15.85
N GLU A 107 -3.21 14.93 -14.97
CA GLU A 107 -2.08 15.80 -15.27
C GLU A 107 -0.86 15.03 -15.78
N LEU A 108 -0.53 13.91 -15.15
CA LEU A 108 0.57 13.03 -15.54
C LEU A 108 0.22 12.26 -16.84
N GLU A 109 -1.04 11.86 -17.01
CA GLU A 109 -1.55 11.28 -18.26
C GLU A 109 -1.45 12.27 -19.42
N ALA A 110 -1.78 13.55 -19.18
CA ALA A 110 -1.66 14.61 -20.19
C ALA A 110 -0.19 14.81 -20.60
N ALA A 111 0.74 14.79 -19.64
CA ALA A 111 2.17 14.86 -19.91
C ALA A 111 2.68 13.67 -20.73
N ALA A 112 2.31 12.44 -20.34
CA ALA A 112 2.66 11.23 -21.07
C ALA A 112 2.11 11.22 -22.51
N THR A 113 0.87 11.67 -22.69
CA THR A 113 0.23 11.78 -24.00
C THR A 113 0.90 12.87 -24.85
N GLY A 114 1.27 13.99 -24.23
CA GLY A 114 2.03 15.07 -24.86
C GLY A 114 3.40 14.60 -25.37
N ALA A 115 4.17 13.88 -24.54
CA ALA A 115 5.45 13.30 -24.93
C ALA A 115 5.31 12.40 -26.16
N LYS A 116 4.32 11.50 -26.14
CA LYS A 116 4.03 10.59 -27.25
C LYS A 116 3.61 11.33 -28.53
N ARG A 117 2.80 12.39 -28.39
CA ARG A 117 2.34 13.22 -29.52
C ARG A 117 3.53 13.93 -30.20
N LEU A 118 4.47 14.43 -29.41
CA LEU A 118 5.64 15.16 -29.90
C LEU A 118 6.82 14.25 -30.28
N GLY A 119 6.72 12.93 -30.02
CA GLY A 119 7.81 11.98 -30.26
C GLY A 119 9.00 12.17 -29.32
N LEU A 120 8.78 12.76 -28.14
CA LEU A 120 9.82 13.03 -27.16
C LEU A 120 10.04 11.81 -26.24
N PRO A 121 11.28 11.53 -25.82
CA PRO A 121 11.57 10.58 -24.76
C PRO A 121 10.79 10.93 -23.49
N LEU A 122 10.16 9.92 -22.88
CA LEU A 122 9.44 10.03 -21.61
C LEU A 122 10.20 9.30 -20.50
N TRP A 123 10.53 10.01 -19.44
CA TRP A 123 11.25 9.49 -18.28
C TRP A 123 10.32 9.31 -17.09
N LEU A 124 10.32 8.09 -16.55
CA LEU A 124 9.62 7.74 -15.31
C LEU A 124 10.60 7.94 -14.14
N ILE A 125 10.32 8.92 -13.31
CA ILE A 125 11.27 9.41 -12.30
C ILE A 125 10.90 9.06 -10.86
N ASP A 126 9.70 8.53 -10.61
CA ASP A 126 9.26 8.21 -9.25
C ASP A 126 9.55 6.76 -8.85
N ARG A 127 9.66 6.55 -7.54
CA ARG A 127 9.91 5.26 -6.90
C ARG A 127 8.63 4.43 -6.83
N GLU A 128 8.80 3.12 -6.89
CA GLU A 128 7.71 2.18 -6.66
C GLU A 128 6.98 2.44 -5.32
N ILE A 129 5.67 2.70 -5.41
CA ILE A 129 4.83 3.05 -4.25
C ILE A 129 4.88 1.98 -3.16
N GLY A 130 4.96 0.71 -3.55
CA GLY A 130 5.10 -0.42 -2.62
C GLY A 130 6.42 -0.40 -1.84
N THR A 131 7.49 0.14 -2.43
CA THR A 131 8.78 0.34 -1.75
C THR A 131 8.69 1.53 -0.80
N THR A 132 8.15 2.66 -1.26
CA THR A 132 7.91 3.86 -0.45
C THR A 132 7.10 3.52 0.81
N LEU A 133 5.93 2.90 0.67
CA LEU A 133 5.08 2.52 1.81
C LEU A 133 5.77 1.57 2.79
N LYS A 134 6.60 0.62 2.30
CA LYS A 134 7.37 -0.27 3.18
C LYS A 134 8.47 0.48 3.92
N ARG A 135 9.11 1.47 3.30
CA ARG A 135 10.13 2.32 3.94
C ARG A 135 9.49 3.17 5.03
N VAL A 136 8.35 3.82 4.74
CA VAL A 136 7.53 4.53 5.75
C VAL A 136 7.21 3.62 6.92
N TYR A 137 6.60 2.46 6.66
CA TYR A 137 6.24 1.50 7.72
C TYR A 137 7.45 1.04 8.55
N ARG A 138 8.63 0.92 7.95
CA ARG A 138 9.86 0.49 8.64
C ARG A 138 10.54 1.64 9.38
N ASN A 139 10.38 2.88 8.93
CA ASN A 139 10.91 4.08 9.57
C ASN A 139 10.08 4.50 10.79
N VAL A 140 8.76 4.25 10.75
CA VAL A 140 7.87 4.57 11.87
C VAL A 140 8.11 3.62 13.05
N PRO A 141 8.46 4.15 14.24
CA PRO A 141 8.58 3.37 15.46
C PRO A 141 7.28 2.63 15.81
N TRP A 142 7.40 1.44 16.37
CA TRP A 142 6.23 0.56 16.58
C TRP A 142 5.14 1.20 17.45
N TRP A 143 5.50 2.06 18.40
CA TRP A 143 4.54 2.77 19.27
C TRP A 143 3.76 3.86 18.51
N GLN A 144 4.37 4.53 17.54
CA GLN A 144 3.69 5.54 16.68
C GLN A 144 2.76 4.89 15.65
N ARG A 145 2.91 3.59 15.37
CA ARG A 145 2.01 2.89 14.43
C ARG A 145 0.58 2.85 14.93
N TYR A 146 0.38 2.77 16.24
CA TYR A 146 -0.96 2.77 16.83
C TYR A 146 -1.66 4.11 16.61
N SER A 147 -0.98 5.24 16.84
CA SER A 147 -1.58 6.57 16.66
C SER A 147 -1.98 6.84 15.21
N ILE A 148 -1.16 6.42 14.24
CA ILE A 148 -1.51 6.50 12.81
C ILE A 148 -2.74 5.64 12.52
N PHE A 149 -2.76 4.40 13.00
CA PHE A 149 -3.89 3.49 12.79
C PHE A 149 -5.19 4.02 13.40
N THR A 150 -5.15 4.53 14.64
CA THR A 150 -6.31 5.15 15.29
C THR A 150 -6.74 6.43 14.59
N GLY A 151 -5.79 7.23 14.10
CA GLY A 151 -6.08 8.45 13.33
C GLY A 151 -6.80 8.14 12.02
N LEU A 152 -6.35 7.12 11.29
CA LEU A 152 -7.01 6.65 10.06
C LEU A 152 -8.41 6.10 10.34
N ILE A 153 -8.60 5.27 11.37
CA ILE A 153 -9.94 4.78 11.75
C ILE A 153 -10.84 5.94 12.17
N SER A 154 -10.32 6.88 12.97
CA SER A 154 -11.07 8.07 13.39
C SER A 154 -11.48 8.91 12.18
N SER A 155 -10.61 9.07 11.18
CA SER A 155 -10.92 9.78 9.93
C SER A 155 -12.01 9.09 9.11
N LEU A 156 -12.01 7.75 9.06
CA LEU A 156 -13.03 6.98 8.35
C LEU A 156 -14.39 6.97 9.09
N LEU A 157 -14.37 7.06 10.42
CA LEU A 157 -15.57 7.12 11.26
C LEU A 157 -16.10 8.55 11.41
N SER A 158 -15.24 9.55 11.30
CA SER A 158 -15.64 10.95 11.23
C SER A 158 -16.28 11.22 9.88
N ARG A 159 -17.61 11.08 9.82
CA ARG A 159 -18.43 11.71 8.78
C ARG A 159 -18.48 13.21 9.02
N THR A 160 -17.33 13.87 8.96
CA THR A 160 -17.32 15.32 8.88
C THR A 160 -17.73 15.63 7.44
N GLU A 161 -18.98 16.05 7.25
CA GLU A 161 -19.39 16.69 6.00
C GLU A 161 -18.38 17.81 5.75
N VAL A 162 -17.58 17.65 4.69
CA VAL A 162 -16.62 18.65 4.28
C VAL A 162 -17.43 19.90 3.97
N SER A 163 -17.26 20.96 4.76
CA SER A 163 -18.05 22.18 4.60
C SER A 163 -17.77 22.78 3.22
N SER A 164 -18.71 23.53 2.66
CA SER A 164 -18.48 24.23 1.39
C SER A 164 -17.24 25.13 1.42
N GLU A 165 -16.91 25.67 2.60
CA GLU A 165 -15.68 26.43 2.88
C GLU A 165 -14.42 25.56 2.81
N ASP A 166 -14.46 24.33 3.34
CA ASP A 166 -13.36 23.38 3.20
C ASP A 166 -13.21 22.90 1.75
N ILE A 167 -14.30 22.69 1.00
CA ILE A 167 -14.25 22.35 -0.43
C ILE A 167 -13.65 23.49 -1.25
N GLU A 168 -13.97 24.75 -0.93
CA GLU A 168 -13.43 25.93 -1.62
C GLU A 168 -11.95 26.16 -1.27
N ARG A 169 -11.53 25.83 -0.05
CA ARG A 169 -10.12 25.76 0.35
C ARG A 169 -9.36 24.62 -0.34
N LEU A 170 -10.01 23.49 -0.59
CA LEU A 170 -9.44 22.36 -1.35
C LEU A 170 -9.30 22.68 -2.86
N LYS A 171 -10.19 23.52 -3.41
CA LYS A 171 -10.13 23.99 -4.81
C LYS A 171 -8.94 24.91 -5.09
N GLN A 172 -8.33 25.50 -4.06
CA GLN A 172 -7.19 26.41 -4.23
C GLN A 172 -5.86 25.69 -4.49
N GLY A 173 -5.83 24.37 -4.67
CA GLY A 173 -4.69 23.59 -5.18
C GLY A 173 -3.50 23.48 -4.21
N ASP A 174 -3.04 24.61 -3.69
CA ASP A 174 -1.90 24.76 -2.80
C ASP A 174 -2.17 24.27 -1.36
N MET A 175 -3.44 24.27 -0.91
CA MET A 175 -3.74 24.02 0.51
C MET A 175 -3.69 22.54 0.91
N LEU A 176 -3.98 21.61 -0.01
CA LEU A 176 -3.89 20.17 0.27
C LEU A 176 -2.44 19.73 0.45
N GLU A 177 -1.58 20.17 -0.46
CA GLU A 177 -0.16 19.86 -0.46
C GLU A 177 0.55 20.56 0.71
N SER A 178 0.19 21.81 1.01
CA SER A 178 0.76 22.53 2.16
C SER A 178 0.32 21.90 3.48
N THR A 179 -0.95 21.53 3.65
CA THR A 179 -1.44 20.85 4.86
C THR A 179 -0.82 19.45 4.99
N PHE A 180 -0.64 18.73 3.88
CA PHE A 180 0.01 17.42 3.89
C PHE A 180 1.50 17.55 4.23
N SER A 181 2.17 18.55 3.69
CA SER A 181 3.57 18.87 3.98
C SER A 181 3.76 19.34 5.42
N GLU A 182 2.87 20.15 5.98
CA GLU A 182 2.86 20.57 7.39
C GLU A 182 2.59 19.39 8.34
N PHE A 183 1.61 18.54 8.01
CA PHE A 183 1.32 17.32 8.76
C PHE A 183 2.52 16.36 8.75
N ALA A 184 3.15 16.20 7.58
CA ALA A 184 4.33 15.37 7.44
C ALA A 184 5.53 16.00 8.19
N ALA A 185 5.73 17.31 8.13
CA ALA A 185 6.79 18.03 8.86
C ALA A 185 6.67 17.87 10.39
N GLY A 186 5.45 17.71 10.92
CA GLY A 186 5.21 17.35 12.32
C GLY A 186 5.74 15.96 12.72
N SER A 187 6.10 15.12 11.76
CA SER A 187 6.62 13.77 11.95
C SER A 187 7.73 13.45 10.94
N ALA A 188 8.99 13.74 11.31
CA ALA A 188 10.16 13.39 10.50
C ALA A 188 10.20 11.90 10.11
N SER A 189 9.63 11.01 10.93
CA SER A 189 9.54 9.57 10.64
C SER A 189 8.63 9.24 9.46
N LEU A 190 7.68 10.12 9.12
CA LEU A 190 6.80 10.02 7.95
C LEU A 190 7.31 10.85 6.79
N TYR A 191 7.73 12.10 7.04
CA TYR A 191 8.16 13.04 6.01
C TYR A 191 9.34 12.52 5.20
N THR A 192 10.41 12.07 5.85
CA THR A 192 11.63 11.64 5.15
C THR A 192 11.36 10.56 4.10
N PRO A 193 10.73 9.40 4.42
CA PRO A 193 10.46 8.38 3.40
C PRO A 193 9.35 8.72 2.41
N LEU A 194 8.42 9.64 2.73
CA LEU A 194 7.32 10.05 1.83
C LEU A 194 7.68 11.18 0.88
N ILE A 195 8.57 12.09 1.28
CA ILE A 195 8.90 13.31 0.53
C ILE A 195 10.40 13.35 0.23
N ASP A 196 11.27 13.60 1.22
CA ASP A 196 12.72 13.80 0.99
C ASP A 196 13.39 12.67 0.20
N GLU A 197 13.12 11.42 0.57
CA GLU A 197 13.68 10.26 -0.15
C GLU A 197 13.16 10.16 -1.58
N ARG A 198 11.93 10.60 -1.85
CA ARG A 198 11.38 10.60 -3.22
C ARG A 198 11.99 11.73 -4.03
N ASP A 199 12.21 12.90 -3.44
CA ASP A 199 12.88 14.03 -4.09
C ASP A 199 14.30 13.65 -4.52
N GLN A 200 15.05 13.01 -3.62
CA GLN A 200 16.38 12.49 -3.92
C GLN A 200 16.35 11.40 -4.99
N PHE A 201 15.34 10.52 -4.95
CA PHE A 201 15.17 9.48 -5.96
C PHE A 201 14.87 10.08 -7.34
N MET A 202 13.95 11.05 -7.42
CA MET A 202 13.59 11.75 -8.65
C MET A 202 14.77 12.52 -9.23
N ALA A 203 15.51 13.24 -8.38
CA ALA A 203 16.73 13.93 -8.78
C ALA A 203 17.77 12.92 -9.34
N ALA A 204 18.00 11.81 -8.65
CA ALA A 204 18.92 10.76 -9.10
C ALA A 204 18.52 10.19 -10.46
N ARG A 205 17.21 9.96 -10.69
CA ARG A 205 16.67 9.46 -11.97
C ARG A 205 16.84 10.48 -13.10
N LEU A 206 16.58 11.76 -12.83
CA LEU A 206 16.77 12.83 -13.82
C LEU A 206 18.24 12.95 -14.24
N LEU A 207 19.16 12.94 -13.28
CA LEU A 207 20.60 13.00 -13.54
C LEU A 207 21.12 11.77 -14.31
N GLU A 208 20.64 10.58 -13.95
CA GLU A 208 20.97 9.35 -14.67
C GLU A 208 20.43 9.37 -16.12
N ALA A 209 19.19 9.80 -16.31
CA ALA A 209 18.58 9.91 -17.64
C ALA A 209 19.29 10.94 -18.51
N GLN A 210 19.72 12.06 -17.94
CA GLN A 210 20.56 13.06 -18.60
C GLN A 210 21.89 12.44 -19.07
N GLN A 211 22.56 11.65 -18.22
CA GLN A 211 23.85 11.04 -18.52
C GLN A 211 23.77 9.90 -19.56
N THR A 212 22.64 9.21 -19.63
CA THR A 212 22.44 8.03 -20.47
C THR A 212 21.67 8.31 -21.76
N ALA A 213 21.29 9.56 -22.02
CA ALA A 213 20.56 9.96 -23.22
C ALA A 213 21.36 9.66 -24.50
N GLU A 214 20.74 8.96 -25.45
CA GLU A 214 21.38 8.44 -26.67
C GLU A 214 21.98 9.54 -27.57
N ASN A 215 21.39 10.74 -27.56
CA ASN A 215 21.79 11.88 -28.40
C ASN A 215 22.67 12.89 -27.65
N GLY A 216 23.29 12.48 -26.54
CA GLY A 216 23.99 13.37 -25.61
C GLY A 216 23.03 14.05 -24.62
N PRO A 217 23.57 14.84 -23.66
CA PRO A 217 22.77 15.46 -22.62
C PRO A 217 21.72 16.42 -23.23
N PRO A 218 20.43 16.27 -22.90
CA PRO A 218 19.40 17.16 -23.41
C PRO A 218 19.63 18.58 -22.90
N LYS A 219 19.24 19.60 -23.68
CA LYS A 219 19.36 21.00 -23.27
C LYS A 219 18.21 21.41 -22.37
N ARG A 220 16.98 20.95 -22.67
CA ARG A 220 15.78 21.30 -21.91
C ARG A 220 14.94 20.06 -21.62
N VAL A 221 14.67 19.82 -20.34
CA VAL A 221 13.82 18.71 -19.87
C VAL A 221 12.66 19.30 -19.08
N LEU A 222 11.42 18.96 -19.45
CA LEU A 222 10.24 19.31 -18.65
C LEU A 222 9.94 18.17 -17.67
N ALA A 223 9.99 18.43 -16.36
CA ALA A 223 9.61 17.48 -15.33
C ALA A 223 8.27 17.90 -14.70
N VAL A 224 7.24 17.09 -14.90
CA VAL A 224 5.90 17.29 -14.30
C VAL A 224 5.82 16.51 -13.00
N VAL A 225 5.72 17.23 -11.89
CA VAL A 225 5.75 16.68 -10.52
C VAL A 225 4.65 17.32 -9.66
N GLY A 226 4.35 16.72 -8.53
CA GLY A 226 3.49 17.34 -7.50
C GLY A 226 4.14 18.58 -6.92
N ALA A 227 3.32 19.57 -6.57
CA ALA A 227 3.82 20.85 -6.04
C ALA A 227 4.70 20.67 -4.77
N GLY A 228 4.43 19.67 -3.93
CA GLY A 228 5.18 19.40 -2.69
C GLY A 228 6.60 18.90 -2.93
N HIS A 229 6.90 18.40 -4.13
CA HIS A 229 8.21 17.90 -4.52
C HIS A 229 9.11 18.98 -5.17
N LEU A 230 8.53 20.12 -5.56
CA LEU A 230 9.25 21.15 -6.32
C LEU A 230 10.50 21.68 -5.61
N GLU A 231 10.38 22.07 -4.35
CA GLU A 231 11.49 22.67 -3.58
C GLU A 231 12.58 21.63 -3.28
N GLY A 232 12.20 20.42 -2.86
CA GLY A 232 13.15 19.36 -2.57
C GLY A 232 13.89 18.86 -3.81
N LEU A 233 13.19 18.78 -4.94
CA LEU A 233 13.79 18.38 -6.22
C LEU A 233 14.74 19.46 -6.77
N GLU A 234 14.35 20.73 -6.75
CA GLU A 234 15.21 21.86 -7.16
C GLU A 234 16.51 21.87 -6.34
N ARG A 235 16.39 21.74 -5.01
CA ARG A 235 17.54 21.67 -4.10
C ARG A 235 18.43 20.48 -4.41
N SER A 236 17.86 19.28 -4.56
CA SER A 236 18.63 18.05 -4.83
C SER A 236 19.36 18.10 -6.17
N LEU A 237 18.76 18.72 -7.21
CA LEU A 237 19.40 18.93 -8.51
C LEU A 237 20.52 19.98 -8.42
N SER A 238 20.33 21.05 -7.63
CA SER A 238 21.29 22.14 -7.49
C SER A 238 22.50 21.77 -6.63
N GLU A 239 22.29 21.02 -5.55
CA GLU A 239 23.37 20.48 -4.70
C GLU A 239 24.19 19.41 -5.43
N GLY A 240 23.53 18.69 -6.35
CA GLY A 240 24.11 17.60 -7.11
C GLY A 240 24.23 16.31 -6.29
N LEU A 241 24.14 15.17 -6.99
CA LEU A 241 24.35 13.85 -6.40
C LEU A 241 25.63 13.25 -6.98
N ALA A 242 26.60 12.94 -6.11
CA ALA A 242 27.90 12.43 -6.54
C ALA A 242 27.81 11.10 -7.31
N GLU A 243 26.92 10.19 -6.88
CA GLU A 243 26.65 8.92 -7.55
C GLU A 243 25.14 8.67 -7.68
N PRO A 244 24.47 9.25 -8.70
CA PRO A 244 23.02 9.15 -8.86
C PRO A 244 22.52 7.70 -8.89
N ALA A 245 23.24 6.82 -9.60
CA ALA A 245 22.89 5.41 -9.70
C ALA A 245 22.96 4.66 -8.34
N ALA A 246 23.94 5.00 -7.50
CA ALA A 246 24.08 4.42 -6.16
C ALA A 246 22.98 4.92 -5.23
N THR A 247 22.69 6.22 -5.22
CA THR A 247 21.59 6.83 -4.47
C THR A 247 20.25 6.21 -4.84
N ARG A 248 19.96 6.06 -6.15
CA ARG A 248 18.74 5.39 -6.63
C ARG A 248 18.65 3.95 -6.10
N ALA A 249 19.71 3.17 -6.23
CA ALA A 249 19.74 1.77 -5.80
C ALA A 249 19.56 1.61 -4.28
N GLU A 250 20.10 2.53 -3.48
CA GLU A 250 19.89 2.56 -2.04
C GLU A 250 18.43 2.89 -1.70
N LEU A 251 17.83 3.87 -2.38
CA LEU A 251 16.46 4.31 -2.16
C LEU A 251 15.42 3.29 -2.64
N GLU A 252 15.77 2.42 -3.59
CA GLU A 252 14.98 1.24 -3.99
C GLU A 252 15.05 0.08 -2.98
N ARG A 253 16.13 -0.01 -2.21
CA ARG A 253 16.31 -1.10 -1.26
C ARG A 253 15.35 -0.97 -0.09
N ILE A 254 14.66 -2.05 0.25
CA ILE A 254 13.72 -2.04 1.38
C ILE A 254 14.50 -2.36 2.69
N PRO A 255 14.49 -1.50 3.73
CA PRO A 255 15.24 -1.68 4.99
C PRO A 255 14.97 -3.02 5.65
N LYS A 256 15.91 -3.70 6.30
CA LYS A 256 15.63 -5.03 6.87
C LYS A 256 14.49 -4.99 7.90
N PRO A 257 13.54 -5.93 7.90
CA PRO A 257 12.48 -5.96 8.91
C PRO A 257 13.08 -6.27 10.30
N ALA A 258 12.47 -5.72 11.34
CA ALA A 258 12.82 -6.07 12.71
C ALA A 258 12.66 -7.58 12.93
N ARG A 259 13.60 -8.20 13.65
CA ARG A 259 13.57 -9.64 13.93
C ARG A 259 12.70 -10.00 15.13
N TRP A 260 12.49 -9.07 16.05
CA TRP A 260 11.74 -9.32 17.29
C TRP A 260 10.27 -9.75 17.09
N PRO A 261 9.49 -9.23 16.10
CA PRO A 261 8.12 -9.69 15.91
C PRO A 261 8.04 -11.15 15.45
N LYS A 262 9.12 -11.68 14.84
CA LYS A 262 9.20 -13.09 14.45
C LYS A 262 9.37 -14.01 15.66
N LEU A 263 9.87 -13.50 16.78
CA LEU A 263 10.08 -14.26 18.01
C LEU A 263 8.79 -14.34 18.85
N LEU A 264 7.91 -13.34 18.76
CA LEU A 264 6.71 -13.24 19.59
C LEU A 264 5.80 -14.47 19.51
N PRO A 265 5.48 -15.04 18.32
CA PRO A 265 4.68 -16.26 18.24
C PRO A 265 5.34 -17.46 18.94
N TRP A 266 6.67 -17.59 18.84
CA TRP A 266 7.41 -18.66 19.51
C TRP A 266 7.38 -18.52 21.03
N ILE A 267 7.42 -17.29 21.55
CA ILE A 267 7.27 -17.02 22.99
C ILE A 267 5.87 -17.44 23.45
N VAL A 268 4.82 -17.08 22.70
CA VAL A 268 3.44 -17.48 23.02
C VAL A 268 3.29 -19.01 23.04
N VAL A 269 3.83 -19.71 22.04
CA VAL A 269 3.84 -21.18 22.00
C VAL A 269 4.59 -21.76 23.20
N ALA A 270 5.77 -21.24 23.52
CA ALA A 270 6.54 -21.69 24.69
C ALA A 270 5.75 -21.51 26.00
N ILE A 271 5.07 -20.37 26.18
CA ILE A 271 4.22 -20.11 27.35
C ILE A 271 3.09 -21.14 27.45
N ILE A 272 2.39 -21.41 26.34
CA ILE A 272 1.28 -22.38 26.31
C ILE A 272 1.78 -23.80 26.63
N LEU A 273 2.90 -24.23 26.03
CA LEU A 273 3.48 -25.54 26.27
C LEU A 273 3.98 -25.71 27.71
N VAL A 274 4.59 -24.66 28.28
CA VAL A 274 4.96 -24.63 29.70
C VAL A 274 3.71 -24.72 30.57
N GLY A 275 2.64 -24.01 30.22
CA GLY A 275 1.36 -24.09 30.91
C GLY A 275 0.79 -25.52 30.94
N PHE A 276 0.81 -26.22 29.81
CA PHE A 276 0.45 -27.65 29.79
C PHE A 276 1.38 -28.49 30.66
N GLY A 277 2.70 -28.28 30.57
CA GLY A 277 3.68 -29.00 31.38
C GLY A 277 3.43 -28.86 32.89
N ILE A 278 3.15 -27.64 33.37
CA ILE A 278 2.82 -27.37 34.78
C ILE A 278 1.47 -28.02 35.14
N GLY A 279 0.49 -27.95 34.24
CA GLY A 279 -0.79 -28.63 34.42
C GLY A 279 -0.63 -30.12 34.67
N PHE A 280 0.09 -30.82 33.80
CA PHE A 280 0.38 -32.25 33.94
C PHE A 280 1.25 -32.57 35.16
N SER A 281 2.17 -31.69 35.56
CA SER A 281 2.96 -31.91 36.78
C SER A 281 2.16 -31.78 38.07
N ARG A 282 1.04 -31.04 38.05
CA ARG A 282 0.12 -30.90 39.20
C ARG A 282 -0.99 -31.95 39.21
N GLY A 283 -1.33 -32.50 38.05
CA GLY A 283 -2.29 -33.59 37.93
C GLY A 283 -2.69 -33.87 36.48
N THR A 284 -2.90 -35.15 36.15
CA THR A 284 -3.28 -35.55 34.78
C THR A 284 -4.63 -34.96 34.37
N ASP A 285 -5.58 -34.88 35.30
CA ASP A 285 -6.91 -34.33 35.04
C ASP A 285 -6.85 -32.83 34.68
N LEU A 286 -6.03 -32.06 35.43
CA LEU A 286 -5.80 -30.65 35.15
C LEU A 286 -5.11 -30.45 33.80
N GLY A 287 -4.06 -31.23 33.52
CA GLY A 287 -3.36 -31.19 32.23
C GLY A 287 -4.30 -31.46 31.05
N LEU A 288 -5.15 -32.49 31.16
CA LEU A 288 -6.16 -32.81 30.14
C LEU A 288 -7.21 -31.71 30.00
N GLN A 289 -7.68 -31.12 31.11
CA GLN A 289 -8.63 -30.02 31.09
C GLN A 289 -8.06 -28.80 30.36
N LEU A 290 -6.80 -28.44 30.60
CA LEU A 290 -6.13 -27.33 29.91
C LEU A 290 -6.00 -27.57 28.40
N VAL A 291 -5.67 -28.79 28.00
CA VAL A 291 -5.62 -29.17 26.58
C VAL A 291 -7.01 -29.13 25.94
N LEU A 292 -8.04 -29.59 26.64
CA LEU A 292 -9.43 -29.53 26.15
C LEU A 292 -9.92 -28.08 26.03
N ASP A 293 -9.68 -27.25 27.05
CA ASP A 293 -10.00 -25.83 27.01
C ASP A 293 -9.29 -25.13 25.83
N TRP A 294 -8.02 -25.46 25.58
CA TRP A 294 -7.28 -24.97 24.42
C TRP A 294 -7.92 -25.37 23.09
N VAL A 295 -8.19 -26.66 22.90
CA VAL A 295 -8.78 -27.18 21.66
C VAL A 295 -10.16 -26.59 21.41
N LEU A 296 -11.01 -26.56 22.43
CA LEU A 296 -12.39 -26.09 22.32
C LEU A 296 -12.46 -24.59 22.05
N ILE A 297 -11.74 -23.76 22.81
CA ILE A 297 -11.78 -22.31 22.64
C ILE A 297 -11.19 -21.91 21.29
N ASN A 298 -10.02 -22.44 20.95
CA ASN A 298 -9.33 -22.08 19.71
C ASN A 298 -10.07 -22.61 18.48
N GLY A 299 -10.47 -23.89 18.51
CA GLY A 299 -11.23 -24.51 17.45
C GLY A 299 -12.59 -23.84 17.22
N ALA A 300 -13.35 -23.56 18.30
CA ALA A 300 -14.69 -22.97 18.17
C ALA A 300 -14.65 -21.54 17.61
N LEU A 301 -13.73 -20.69 18.09
CA LEU A 301 -13.62 -19.31 17.59
C LEU A 301 -13.15 -19.26 16.14
N CYS A 302 -12.23 -20.13 15.74
CA CYS A 302 -11.82 -20.25 14.34
C CYS A 302 -12.98 -20.73 13.46
N ALA A 303 -13.67 -21.81 13.87
CA ALA A 303 -14.83 -22.34 13.15
C ALA A 303 -15.96 -21.31 13.03
N PHE A 304 -16.20 -20.54 14.09
CA PHE A 304 -17.18 -19.45 14.09
C PHE A 304 -16.81 -18.36 13.08
N GLY A 305 -15.55 -17.91 13.07
CA GLY A 305 -15.07 -16.96 12.06
C GLY A 305 -15.28 -17.48 10.63
N VAL A 306 -14.92 -18.74 10.38
CA VAL A 306 -15.10 -19.38 9.08
C VAL A 306 -16.58 -19.50 8.70
N ALA A 307 -17.46 -19.76 9.67
CA ALA A 307 -18.90 -19.79 9.44
C ALA A 307 -19.45 -18.40 9.08
N LEU A 308 -18.96 -17.32 9.69
CA LEU A 308 -19.32 -15.94 9.32
C LEU A 308 -18.95 -15.60 7.87
N ALA A 309 -17.86 -16.18 7.36
CA ALA A 309 -17.47 -16.06 5.95
C ALA A 309 -18.35 -16.87 4.99
N ARG A 310 -19.34 -17.63 5.51
CA ARG A 310 -20.19 -18.57 4.76
C ARG A 310 -19.39 -19.61 3.98
N ALA A 311 -18.34 -20.12 4.62
CA ALA A 311 -17.49 -21.16 4.06
C ALA A 311 -18.26 -22.48 3.85
N HIS A 312 -17.65 -23.40 3.13
CA HIS A 312 -18.14 -24.77 3.05
C HIS A 312 -18.16 -25.44 4.45
N PRO A 313 -19.15 -26.30 4.78
CA PRO A 313 -19.20 -26.98 6.08
C PRO A 313 -17.94 -27.78 6.41
N VAL A 314 -17.33 -28.41 5.41
CA VAL A 314 -16.04 -29.12 5.57
C VAL A 314 -14.92 -28.16 5.98
N THR A 315 -14.94 -26.92 5.47
CA THR A 315 -14.00 -25.87 5.87
C THR A 315 -14.22 -25.48 7.33
N VAL A 316 -15.46 -25.34 7.79
CA VAL A 316 -15.78 -25.04 9.19
C VAL A 316 -15.24 -26.13 10.11
N ILE A 317 -15.54 -27.39 9.80
CA ILE A 317 -15.08 -28.56 10.60
C ILE A 317 -13.55 -28.66 10.55
N GLY A 318 -12.95 -28.55 9.36
CA GLY A 318 -11.50 -28.61 9.20
C GLY A 318 -10.79 -27.49 9.95
N SER A 319 -11.38 -26.30 10.01
CA SER A 319 -10.82 -25.15 10.73
C SER A 319 -10.88 -25.33 12.25
N PHE A 320 -11.92 -26.00 12.77
CA PHE A 320 -12.02 -26.36 14.19
C PHE A 320 -10.82 -27.20 14.64
N PHE A 321 -10.46 -28.23 13.87
CA PHE A 321 -9.33 -29.10 14.22
C PHE A 321 -7.97 -28.51 13.83
N ALA A 322 -7.91 -27.71 12.77
CA ALA A 322 -6.68 -27.09 12.33
C ALA A 322 -6.21 -26.00 13.31
N ALA A 323 -7.11 -25.21 13.89
CA ALA A 323 -6.73 -24.03 14.67
C ALA A 323 -5.86 -24.35 15.91
N PRO A 324 -6.20 -25.32 16.78
CA PRO A 324 -5.39 -25.65 17.95
C PRO A 324 -3.98 -26.14 17.58
N LEU A 325 -3.83 -26.84 16.46
CA LEU A 325 -2.57 -27.39 15.98
C LEU A 325 -1.71 -26.29 15.31
N THR A 326 -2.34 -25.47 14.47
CA THR A 326 -1.67 -24.38 13.75
C THR A 326 -1.27 -23.24 14.68
N SER A 327 -2.06 -22.94 15.72
CA SER A 327 -1.68 -21.96 16.75
C SER A 327 -0.43 -22.35 17.53
N LEU A 328 -0.13 -23.66 17.65
CA LEU A 328 1.12 -24.16 18.26
C LEU A 328 2.28 -24.22 17.26
N ASN A 329 2.04 -23.95 15.98
CA ASN A 329 3.08 -23.91 14.95
C ASN A 329 3.06 -22.55 14.22
N PRO A 330 3.93 -21.61 14.59
CA PRO A 330 3.99 -20.28 14.00
C PRO A 330 4.23 -20.24 12.48
N THR A 331 4.62 -21.35 11.85
CA THR A 331 4.88 -21.43 10.41
C THR A 331 3.63 -21.64 9.57
N VAL A 332 2.57 -22.22 10.15
CA VAL A 332 1.32 -22.51 9.46
C VAL A 332 0.17 -21.93 10.26
N GLY A 333 -0.53 -20.92 9.73
CA GLY A 333 -1.71 -20.33 10.35
C GLY A 333 -3.01 -21.03 9.98
N ALA A 334 -3.98 -21.00 10.89
CA ALA A 334 -5.31 -21.59 10.70
C ALA A 334 -6.01 -21.10 9.41
N GLY A 335 -5.83 -19.82 9.06
CA GLY A 335 -6.38 -19.27 7.82
C GLY A 335 -5.82 -19.88 6.54
N MET A 336 -4.55 -20.29 6.50
CA MET A 336 -3.99 -20.98 5.34
C MET A 336 -4.64 -22.35 5.14
N VAL A 337 -4.87 -23.08 6.24
CA VAL A 337 -5.55 -24.38 6.19
C VAL A 337 -7.01 -24.21 5.80
N ALA A 338 -7.73 -23.28 6.43
CA ALA A 338 -9.13 -22.97 6.10
C ALA A 338 -9.29 -22.53 4.64
N GLY A 339 -8.44 -21.61 4.17
CA GLY A 339 -8.44 -21.15 2.78
C GLY A 339 -8.10 -22.27 1.80
N GLY A 340 -7.16 -23.16 2.15
CA GLY A 340 -6.81 -24.33 1.34
C GLY A 340 -7.96 -25.34 1.23
N ILE A 341 -8.64 -25.64 2.34
CA ILE A 341 -9.83 -26.51 2.34
C ILE A 341 -10.96 -25.87 1.54
N GLU A 342 -11.21 -24.57 1.72
CA GLU A 342 -12.24 -23.85 0.95
C GLU A 342 -11.94 -23.87 -0.55
N LEU A 343 -10.68 -23.65 -0.94
CA LEU A 343 -10.26 -23.69 -2.34
C LEU A 343 -10.43 -25.10 -2.93
N ALA A 344 -10.15 -26.14 -2.15
CA ALA A 344 -10.32 -27.53 -2.58
C ALA A 344 -11.81 -27.87 -2.76
N MET A 345 -12.68 -27.43 -1.85
CA MET A 345 -14.13 -27.70 -1.86
C MET A 345 -14.89 -26.82 -2.87
N ARG A 346 -14.49 -25.56 -3.01
CA ARG A 346 -15.13 -24.56 -3.88
C ARG A 346 -14.11 -23.92 -4.82
N ARG A 347 -13.59 -24.74 -5.75
CA ARG A 347 -12.65 -24.28 -6.78
C ARG A 347 -13.19 -23.03 -7.52
N PRO A 348 -12.47 -21.91 -7.50
CA PRO A 348 -12.82 -20.72 -8.27
C PRO A 348 -12.71 -20.98 -9.77
N ARG A 349 -13.55 -20.31 -10.55
CA ARG A 349 -13.50 -20.33 -12.02
C ARG A 349 -12.73 -19.10 -12.51
N VAL A 350 -12.23 -19.16 -13.74
CA VAL A 350 -11.57 -18.02 -14.41
C VAL A 350 -12.47 -16.77 -14.42
N ALA A 351 -13.79 -16.94 -14.57
CA ALA A 351 -14.76 -15.84 -14.50
C ALA A 351 -14.80 -15.15 -13.13
N ASP A 352 -14.66 -15.89 -12.02
CA ASP A 352 -14.67 -15.32 -10.67
C ASP A 352 -13.47 -14.36 -10.46
N PHE A 353 -12.36 -14.59 -11.17
CA PHE A 353 -11.20 -13.70 -11.13
C PHE A 353 -11.41 -12.40 -11.91
N ARG A 354 -12.11 -12.47 -13.05
CA ARG A 354 -12.45 -11.27 -13.86
C ARG A 354 -13.41 -10.35 -13.12
N GLU A 355 -14.40 -10.93 -12.44
CA GLU A 355 -15.40 -10.18 -11.67
C GLU A 355 -14.90 -9.73 -10.29
N LEU A 356 -13.68 -10.13 -9.87
CA LEU A 356 -13.17 -9.90 -8.52
C LEU A 356 -13.08 -8.41 -8.19
N ARG A 357 -12.56 -7.60 -9.12
CA ARG A 357 -12.38 -6.15 -8.90
C ARG A 357 -13.70 -5.46 -8.61
N GLU A 358 -14.71 -5.75 -9.42
CA GLU A 358 -16.06 -5.19 -9.26
C GLU A 358 -16.76 -5.75 -8.02
N ALA A 359 -16.58 -7.03 -7.73
CA ALA A 359 -17.16 -7.65 -6.55
C ALA A 359 -16.56 -7.09 -5.24
N VAL A 360 -15.27 -6.80 -5.19
CA VAL A 360 -14.61 -6.25 -3.99
C VAL A 360 -14.96 -4.77 -3.78
N ALA A 361 -15.39 -4.07 -4.84
CA ALA A 361 -15.89 -2.71 -4.77
C ALA A 361 -17.28 -2.58 -4.13
N ASP A 362 -17.97 -3.67 -3.81
CA ASP A 362 -19.18 -3.67 -2.98
C ASP A 362 -19.02 -4.60 -1.77
N TRP A 363 -19.50 -4.18 -0.60
CA TRP A 363 -19.36 -4.96 0.63
C TRP A 363 -20.05 -6.33 0.53
N ARG A 364 -21.16 -6.45 -0.21
CA ARG A 364 -21.84 -7.73 -0.43
C ARG A 364 -21.09 -8.63 -1.40
N GLY A 365 -20.36 -8.03 -2.35
CA GLY A 365 -19.62 -8.78 -3.36
C GLY A 365 -18.49 -9.64 -2.78
N TRP A 366 -17.97 -9.26 -1.61
CA TRP A 366 -17.05 -10.07 -0.81
C TRP A 366 -17.60 -11.46 -0.44
N TRP A 367 -18.89 -11.57 -0.13
CA TRP A 367 -19.54 -12.87 0.14
C TRP A 367 -20.05 -13.55 -1.13
N ARG A 368 -20.28 -12.80 -2.21
CA ARG A 368 -20.84 -13.33 -3.46
C ARG A 368 -19.78 -14.02 -4.32
N ASN A 369 -18.64 -13.38 -4.53
CA ASN A 369 -17.55 -13.88 -5.36
C ASN A 369 -16.76 -14.98 -4.65
N ARG A 370 -16.44 -16.08 -5.34
CA ARG A 370 -15.77 -17.25 -4.73
C ARG A 370 -14.34 -16.97 -4.30
N VAL A 371 -13.61 -16.17 -5.07
CA VAL A 371 -12.23 -15.78 -4.76
C VAL A 371 -12.25 -14.85 -3.55
N ALA A 372 -13.09 -13.82 -3.55
CA ALA A 372 -13.24 -12.91 -2.41
C ALA A 372 -13.66 -13.64 -1.13
N ARG A 373 -14.58 -14.60 -1.24
CA ARG A 373 -15.00 -15.44 -0.11
C ARG A 373 -13.87 -16.30 0.44
N THR A 374 -13.06 -16.91 -0.42
CA THR A 374 -11.90 -17.71 0.04
C THR A 374 -10.92 -16.84 0.85
N LEU A 375 -10.76 -15.57 0.47
CA LEU A 375 -9.95 -14.62 1.21
C LEU A 375 -10.62 -14.18 2.52
N LEU A 376 -11.94 -14.01 2.57
CA LEU A 376 -12.69 -13.79 3.82
C LEU A 376 -12.53 -14.98 4.77
N VAL A 377 -12.61 -16.21 4.27
CA VAL A 377 -12.41 -17.44 5.05
C VAL A 377 -11.02 -17.44 5.68
N PHE A 378 -9.99 -17.15 4.88
CA PHE A 378 -8.62 -17.01 5.39
C PHE A 378 -8.52 -15.97 6.51
N LEU A 379 -9.11 -14.78 6.30
CA LEU A 379 -9.06 -13.67 7.25
C LEU A 379 -9.78 -14.00 8.56
N PHE A 380 -11.03 -14.44 8.49
CA PHE A 380 -11.84 -14.72 9.67
C PHE A 380 -11.35 -15.95 10.45
N ALA A 381 -10.82 -16.97 9.78
CA ALA A 381 -10.12 -18.07 10.43
C ALA A 381 -8.89 -17.59 11.21
N SER A 382 -8.09 -16.71 10.60
CA SER A 382 -6.88 -16.16 11.23
C SER A 382 -7.23 -15.30 12.46
N ILE A 383 -8.26 -14.46 12.36
CA ILE A 383 -8.74 -13.65 13.49
C ILE A 383 -9.31 -14.55 14.60
N GLY A 384 -10.14 -15.52 14.26
CA GLY A 384 -10.74 -16.45 15.22
C GLY A 384 -9.70 -17.28 15.96
N SER A 385 -8.71 -17.82 15.24
CA SER A 385 -7.59 -18.56 15.83
C SER A 385 -6.68 -17.67 16.70
N ALA A 386 -6.41 -16.44 16.28
CA ALA A 386 -5.65 -15.48 17.10
C ALA A 386 -6.40 -15.15 18.40
N ALA A 387 -7.69 -14.81 18.32
CA ALA A 387 -8.53 -14.55 19.49
C ALA A 387 -8.60 -15.77 20.41
N GLY A 388 -8.73 -16.98 19.84
CA GLY A 388 -8.73 -18.22 20.60
C GLY A 388 -7.40 -18.51 21.30
N THR A 389 -6.28 -18.20 20.66
CA THR A 389 -4.95 -18.32 21.26
C THR A 389 -4.80 -17.42 22.49
N TYR A 390 -5.27 -16.16 22.40
CA TYR A 390 -5.25 -15.25 23.54
C TYR A 390 -6.19 -15.69 24.66
N LEU A 391 -7.46 -15.97 24.36
CA LEU A 391 -8.47 -16.33 25.36
C LEU A 391 -8.16 -17.66 26.05
N ALA A 392 -7.75 -18.67 25.29
CA ALA A 392 -7.32 -19.94 25.87
C ALA A 392 -6.03 -19.78 26.69
N GLY A 393 -5.07 -19.00 26.19
CA GLY A 393 -3.83 -18.69 26.93
C GLY A 393 -4.11 -18.02 28.29
N PHE A 394 -4.99 -17.02 28.34
CA PHE A 394 -5.40 -16.37 29.60
C PHE A 394 -6.11 -17.33 30.55
N ARG A 395 -6.99 -18.19 30.04
CA ARG A 395 -7.70 -19.18 30.86
C ARG A 395 -6.74 -20.23 31.44
N ILE A 396 -5.78 -20.70 30.65
CA ILE A 396 -4.72 -21.60 31.10
C ILE A 396 -3.93 -20.95 32.22
N PHE A 397 -3.50 -19.70 32.05
CA PHE A 397 -2.75 -18.98 33.06
C PHE A 397 -3.57 -18.80 34.36
N GLY A 398 -4.85 -18.43 34.25
CA GLY A 398 -5.74 -18.26 35.40
C GLY A 398 -6.11 -19.54 36.14
N GLN A 399 -5.91 -20.72 35.55
CA GLN A 399 -6.07 -22.02 36.25
C GLN A 399 -4.75 -22.52 36.88
N LEU A 400 -3.62 -21.90 36.54
CA LEU A 400 -2.28 -22.27 37.01
C LEU A 400 -1.75 -21.36 38.12
N VAL A 401 -2.23 -20.12 38.20
CA VAL A 401 -2.03 -19.21 39.34
C VAL A 401 -3.16 -19.42 40.33
#